data_AF-A0A2H6G5J7-F1
#
_entry.id   AF-A0A2H6G5J7-F1
#
_cell.length_a   1.000
_cell.length_b   1.000
_cell.length_c   1.000
_cell.angle_alpha   90.00
_cell.angle_beta   90.00
_cell.angle_gamma   90.00
#
_symmetry.space_group_name_H-M   'P 1'
#
loop_
_entity.id
_entity.type
_entity.pdbx_description
1 polymer ?
#
loop_
_entity_poly.entity_id
_entity_poly.type
_entity_poly.pdbx_seq_one_letter_code
_entity_poly.pdbx_strand_id
1 'polypeptide(L)'
;MDDAFKPVWASPPGDTIEELLLNKGMSHRQFADSICLSEAQVDKLIKGKKSITKKIAETLETLLGSTKSYWMKRDSQYKEDLLRYTAEASERKEWIKSIPAADMLNFGWIENTYSKELECLKYFEVSTVDEWYEKYNDILSVTSFRTSGSFDSTPESVVTWLKRGELISEKIISDSWNESSFTCAVNEARGLTRERDPEVFIPKLQKIFSKCGVAIVVEKSPKRCKASGAAFFVTSKKAVIMLSGRHLSDDHFWFSFFHEAGHILLHGNMELFLEFDDINKNNDDEEKEADKFAEKILIPDDFRDEFLSLNSREWKKIIKFAKKINTSAGIVLGQLQYFNKVDPRYLNKLKNRYKWSGMNLVRA
;
A
#
# COMPACT_ATOMS: atom_id res chain seq x y z
N MET A 1 -8.07 13.19 -27.54
CA MET A 1 -8.93 14.07 -26.74
C MET A 1 -7.99 14.89 -25.90
N ASP A 2 -8.07 16.21 -25.98
CA ASP A 2 -7.07 17.12 -25.40
C ASP A 2 -6.92 16.89 -23.90
N ASP A 3 -5.69 16.56 -23.50
CA ASP A 3 -5.23 16.53 -22.12
C ASP A 3 -5.08 17.99 -21.66
N ALA A 4 -6.21 18.67 -21.48
CA ALA A 4 -6.24 20.07 -21.10
C ALA A 4 -5.63 20.21 -19.69
N PHE A 5 -4.58 21.02 -19.56
CA PHE A 5 -3.92 21.33 -18.29
C PHE A 5 -4.96 21.76 -17.22
N LYS A 6 -5.09 20.96 -16.15
CA LYS A 6 -5.97 21.24 -15.01
C LYS A 6 -5.12 21.71 -13.82
N PRO A 7 -4.98 23.03 -13.59
CA PRO A 7 -4.21 23.50 -12.46
C PRO A 7 -4.87 23.11 -11.14
N VAL A 8 -4.04 22.74 -10.15
CA VAL A 8 -4.40 22.50 -8.73
C VAL A 8 -4.53 23.80 -7.92
N TRP A 9 -4.64 24.93 -8.61
CA TRP A 9 -4.81 26.27 -8.04
C TRP A 9 -5.73 27.09 -8.96
N ALA A 10 -6.39 28.10 -8.39
CA ALA A 10 -7.24 29.02 -9.14
C ALA A 10 -6.74 30.45 -8.95
N SER A 11 -6.39 31.15 -10.04
CA SER A 11 -6.04 32.58 -9.98
C SER A 11 -7.27 33.44 -10.25
N PRO A 12 -7.64 34.33 -9.33
CA PRO A 12 -8.75 35.24 -9.54
C PRO A 12 -8.48 36.18 -10.73
N PRO A 13 -9.53 36.62 -11.46
CA PRO A 13 -9.38 37.64 -12.50
C PRO A 13 -8.76 38.93 -11.99
N GLY A 14 -8.94 39.19 -10.69
CA GLY A 14 -8.42 40.34 -9.98
C GLY A 14 -6.90 40.46 -9.95
N ASP A 15 -6.14 39.36 -9.99
CA ASP A 15 -4.67 39.42 -10.08
C ASP A 15 -4.24 40.16 -11.35
N THR A 16 -4.89 39.86 -12.47
CA THR A 16 -4.65 40.54 -13.76
C THR A 16 -5.17 41.97 -13.76
N ILE A 17 -6.28 42.25 -13.07
CA ILE A 17 -6.79 43.62 -12.93
C ILE A 17 -5.78 44.46 -12.14
N GLU A 18 -5.25 43.94 -11.04
CA GLU A 18 -4.28 44.60 -10.17
C GLU A 18 -2.97 44.89 -10.91
N GLU A 19 -2.46 43.92 -11.67
CA GLU A 19 -1.28 44.11 -12.52
C GLU A 19 -1.49 45.20 -13.59
N LEU A 20 -2.65 45.21 -14.27
CA LEU A 20 -2.96 46.22 -15.29
C LEU A 20 -3.19 47.62 -14.69
N LEU A 21 -3.75 47.71 -13.50
CA LEU A 21 -3.92 48.98 -12.77
C LEU A 21 -2.57 49.57 -12.38
N LEU A 22 -1.64 48.74 -11.88
CA LEU A 22 -0.27 49.14 -11.57
C LEU A 22 0.44 49.67 -12.82
N ASN A 23 0.36 48.96 -13.94
CA ASN A 23 0.98 49.38 -15.20
C ASN A 23 0.42 50.70 -15.74
N LYS A 24 -0.83 51.05 -15.42
CA LYS A 24 -1.48 52.31 -15.82
C LYS A 24 -1.37 53.41 -14.76
N GLY A 25 -0.74 53.15 -13.61
CA GLY A 25 -0.64 54.09 -12.50
C GLY A 25 -2.00 54.47 -11.91
N MET A 26 -3.01 53.61 -12.02
CA MET A 26 -4.38 53.88 -11.58
C MET A 26 -4.61 53.33 -10.17
N SER A 27 -5.06 54.18 -9.25
CA SER A 27 -5.41 53.76 -7.88
C SER A 27 -6.73 52.99 -7.82
N HIS A 28 -6.92 52.16 -6.79
CA HIS A 28 -8.18 51.43 -6.56
C HIS A 28 -9.39 52.35 -6.44
N ARG A 29 -9.21 53.55 -5.89
CA ARG A 29 -10.24 54.58 -5.80
C ARG A 29 -10.66 55.10 -7.19
N GLN A 30 -9.69 55.48 -8.02
CA GLN A 30 -9.97 55.92 -9.40
C GLN A 30 -10.62 54.81 -10.22
N PHE A 31 -10.20 53.56 -10.00
CA PHE A 31 -10.81 52.40 -10.65
C PHE A 31 -12.26 52.18 -10.18
N ALA A 32 -12.53 52.27 -8.87
CA ALA A 32 -13.86 52.17 -8.28
C ALA A 32 -14.84 53.18 -8.89
N ASP A 33 -14.41 54.45 -8.96
CA ASP A 33 -15.17 55.53 -9.57
C ASP A 33 -15.45 55.25 -11.06
N SER A 34 -14.45 54.76 -11.80
CA SER A 34 -14.55 54.49 -13.24
C SER A 34 -15.48 53.32 -13.59
N ILE A 35 -15.63 52.33 -12.69
CA ILE A 35 -16.52 51.18 -12.89
C ILE A 35 -17.85 51.29 -12.12
N CYS A 36 -18.11 52.44 -11.50
CA CYS A 36 -19.28 52.73 -10.68
C CYS A 36 -19.53 51.69 -9.58
N LEU A 37 -18.47 51.26 -8.90
CA LEU A 37 -18.53 50.35 -7.74
C LEU A 37 -17.97 51.05 -6.50
N SER A 38 -18.37 50.63 -5.30
CA SER A 38 -17.70 51.09 -4.09
C SER A 38 -16.32 50.44 -3.93
N GLU A 39 -15.42 51.06 -3.18
CA GLU A 39 -14.09 50.49 -2.88
C GLU A 39 -14.20 49.07 -2.28
N ALA A 40 -15.16 48.84 -1.38
CA ALA A 40 -15.41 47.50 -0.84
C ALA A 40 -15.90 46.47 -1.88
N GLN A 41 -16.56 46.91 -2.95
CA GLN A 41 -16.96 46.05 -4.07
C GLN A 41 -15.80 45.79 -5.03
N VAL A 42 -14.92 46.78 -5.24
CA VAL A 42 -13.65 46.62 -5.95
C VAL A 42 -12.76 45.62 -5.25
N ASP A 43 -12.60 45.72 -3.93
CA ASP A 43 -11.83 44.75 -3.15
C ASP A 43 -12.37 43.33 -3.30
N LYS A 44 -13.70 43.16 -3.34
CA LYS A 44 -14.33 41.86 -3.58
C LYS A 44 -14.10 41.38 -5.01
N LEU A 45 -14.06 42.28 -5.99
CA LEU A 45 -13.76 41.96 -7.39
C LEU A 45 -12.30 41.51 -7.55
N ILE A 46 -11.36 42.26 -6.97
CA ILE A 46 -9.92 41.94 -6.99
C ILE A 46 -9.67 40.60 -6.27
N LYS A 47 -10.32 40.35 -5.14
CA LYS A 47 -10.20 39.07 -4.42
C LYS A 47 -10.98 37.91 -5.07
N GLY A 48 -11.56 38.09 -6.26
CA GLY A 48 -12.35 37.06 -6.96
C GLY A 48 -13.65 36.64 -6.25
N LYS A 49 -14.14 37.43 -5.29
CA LYS A 49 -15.39 37.19 -4.54
C LYS A 49 -16.62 37.83 -5.19
N LYS A 50 -16.43 38.67 -6.21
CA LYS A 50 -17.49 39.29 -7.01
C LYS A 50 -17.28 38.93 -8.47
N SER A 51 -18.35 38.48 -9.14
CA SER A 51 -18.31 38.09 -10.55
C SER A 51 -18.16 39.28 -11.48
N ILE A 52 -17.47 39.07 -12.60
CA ILE A 52 -17.40 40.03 -13.71
C ILE A 52 -18.72 39.92 -14.51
N THR A 53 -19.61 40.88 -14.33
CA THR A 53 -20.83 40.99 -15.14
C THR A 53 -20.51 41.55 -16.52
N LYS A 54 -21.43 41.41 -17.49
CA LYS A 54 -21.32 42.02 -18.82
C LYS A 54 -20.95 43.52 -18.77
N LYS A 55 -21.58 44.28 -17.87
CA LYS A 55 -21.30 45.71 -17.66
C LYS A 55 -19.88 45.95 -17.12
N ILE A 56 -19.44 45.13 -16.16
CA ILE A 56 -18.07 45.23 -15.62
C ILE A 56 -17.06 44.91 -16.73
N ALA A 57 -17.27 43.84 -17.49
CA ALA A 57 -16.38 43.45 -18.59
C ALA A 57 -16.26 44.51 -19.69
N GLU A 58 -17.36 45.17 -20.09
CA GLU A 58 -17.34 46.30 -21.03
C GLU A 58 -16.51 47.48 -20.51
N THR A 59 -16.57 47.70 -19.19
CA THR A 59 -15.79 48.77 -18.55
C THR A 59 -14.31 48.39 -18.45
N LEU A 60 -13.99 47.13 -18.14
CA LEU A 60 -12.61 46.61 -18.11
C LEU A 60 -11.96 46.67 -19.50
N GLU A 61 -12.68 46.29 -20.56
CA GLU A 61 -12.25 46.41 -21.95
C GLU A 61 -11.88 47.85 -22.30
N THR A 62 -12.71 48.81 -21.88
CA THR A 62 -12.48 50.24 -22.16
C THR A 62 -11.29 50.80 -21.36
N LEU A 63 -11.17 50.45 -20.08
CA LEU A 63 -10.18 51.04 -19.17
C LEU A 63 -8.81 50.34 -19.19
N LEU A 64 -8.82 49.01 -19.14
CA LEU A 64 -7.63 48.18 -18.98
C LEU A 64 -7.20 47.49 -20.28
N GLY A 65 -8.09 47.41 -21.27
CA GLY A 65 -7.86 46.72 -22.53
C GLY A 65 -8.33 45.27 -22.50
N SER A 66 -7.85 44.48 -23.47
CA SER A 66 -8.40 43.17 -23.83
C SER A 66 -9.89 43.24 -24.20
N THR A 67 -10.46 42.11 -24.63
CA THR A 67 -11.87 42.09 -25.02
C THR A 67 -12.78 41.83 -23.82
N LYS A 68 -14.02 42.31 -23.89
CA LYS A 68 -15.07 41.92 -22.94
C LYS A 68 -15.19 40.40 -22.80
N SER A 69 -15.13 39.68 -23.93
CA SER A 69 -15.18 38.22 -23.96
C SER A 69 -14.02 37.58 -23.21
N TYR A 70 -12.82 38.16 -23.27
CA TYR A 70 -11.67 37.71 -22.48
C TYR A 70 -11.95 37.80 -20.98
N TRP A 71 -12.43 38.95 -20.49
CA TRP A 71 -12.71 39.16 -19.07
C TRP A 71 -13.80 38.22 -18.54
N MET A 72 -14.88 38.05 -19.31
CA MET A 72 -15.94 37.10 -18.96
C MET A 72 -15.43 35.65 -18.96
N LYS A 73 -14.62 35.26 -19.94
CA LYS A 73 -14.01 33.93 -20.01
C LYS A 73 -13.07 33.70 -18.83
N ARG A 74 -12.26 34.68 -18.44
CA ARG A 74 -11.36 34.60 -17.29
C ARG A 74 -12.10 34.41 -15.97
N ASP A 75 -13.21 35.13 -15.75
CA ASP A 75 -14.07 34.95 -14.57
C ASP A 75 -14.78 33.59 -14.56
N SER A 76 -15.25 33.11 -15.71
CA SER A 76 -15.83 31.76 -15.83
C SER A 76 -14.79 30.68 -15.51
N GLN A 77 -13.62 30.75 -16.12
CA GLN A 77 -12.53 29.80 -15.92
C GLN A 77 -12.10 29.75 -14.45
N TYR A 78 -11.90 30.91 -13.81
CA TYR A 78 -11.56 30.97 -12.39
C TYR A 78 -12.62 30.29 -11.51
N LYS A 79 -13.90 30.51 -11.79
CA LYS A 79 -14.98 29.88 -11.01
C LYS A 79 -15.04 28.38 -11.22
N GLU A 80 -14.87 27.93 -12.47
CA GLU A 80 -14.80 26.51 -12.79
C GLU A 80 -13.61 25.85 -12.08
N ASP A 81 -12.44 26.50 -12.09
CA ASP A 81 -11.24 26.04 -11.40
C ASP A 81 -11.41 26.04 -9.89
N LEU A 82 -12.05 27.07 -9.32
CA LEU A 82 -12.32 27.17 -7.88
C LEU A 82 -13.32 26.10 -7.44
N LEU A 83 -14.41 25.90 -8.20
CA LEU A 83 -15.40 24.85 -7.92
C LEU A 83 -14.74 23.47 -7.98
N ARG A 84 -13.96 23.19 -9.03
CA ARG A 84 -13.20 21.94 -9.16
C ARG A 84 -12.27 21.75 -7.97
N TYR A 85 -11.41 22.73 -7.65
CA TYR A 85 -10.48 22.66 -6.53
C TYR A 85 -11.19 22.42 -5.19
N THR A 86 -12.32 23.10 -4.95
CA THR A 86 -13.10 22.92 -3.71
C THR A 86 -13.79 21.56 -3.63
N ALA A 87 -14.31 21.05 -4.75
CA ALA A 87 -14.92 19.72 -4.84
C ALA A 87 -13.88 18.63 -4.59
N GLU A 88 -12.75 18.69 -5.30
CA GLU A 88 -11.62 17.76 -5.11
C GLU A 88 -11.06 17.86 -3.68
N ALA A 89 -11.03 19.05 -3.06
CA ALA A 89 -10.59 19.18 -1.67
C ALA A 89 -11.56 18.52 -0.68
N SER A 90 -12.86 18.53 -0.96
CA SER A 90 -13.85 17.83 -0.14
C SER A 90 -13.73 16.32 -0.31
N GLU A 91 -13.56 15.85 -1.54
CA GLU A 91 -13.37 14.43 -1.87
C GLU A 91 -12.10 13.88 -1.22
N ARG A 92 -10.96 14.58 -1.38
CA ARG A 92 -9.69 14.21 -0.73
C ARG A 92 -9.83 14.04 0.78
N LYS A 93 -10.60 14.91 1.44
CA LYS A 93 -10.87 14.85 2.89
C LYS A 93 -11.74 13.66 3.31
N GLU A 94 -12.58 13.15 2.41
CA GLU A 94 -13.35 11.94 2.69
C GLU A 94 -12.51 10.69 2.41
N TRP A 95 -11.84 10.66 1.26
CA TRP A 95 -10.95 9.56 0.86
C TRP A 95 -9.84 9.29 1.87
N ILE A 96 -9.21 10.33 2.44
CA ILE A 96 -8.14 10.12 3.44
C ILE A 96 -8.61 9.39 4.70
N LYS A 97 -9.92 9.34 4.97
CA LYS A 97 -10.48 8.59 6.11
C LYS A 97 -10.54 7.08 5.85
N SER A 98 -10.57 6.64 4.59
CA SER A 98 -10.53 5.22 4.23
C SER A 98 -9.10 4.67 4.24
N ILE A 99 -8.11 5.51 3.93
CA ILE A 99 -6.68 5.16 3.91
C ILE A 99 -6.10 5.16 5.34
N PRO A 100 -5.19 4.23 5.71
CA PRO A 100 -4.55 4.20 7.03
C PRO A 100 -3.44 5.26 7.18
N ALA A 101 -3.72 6.53 6.83
CA ALA A 101 -2.74 7.62 6.79
C ALA A 101 -2.03 7.87 8.13
N ALA A 102 -2.71 7.63 9.26
CA ALA A 102 -2.10 7.72 10.58
C ALA A 102 -0.98 6.68 10.78
N ASP A 103 -1.19 5.45 10.32
CA ASP A 103 -0.16 4.40 10.40
C ASP A 103 0.95 4.67 9.39
N MET A 104 0.63 5.14 8.18
CA MET A 104 1.64 5.56 7.19
C MET A 104 2.58 6.63 7.74
N LEU A 105 2.06 7.63 8.46
CA LEU A 105 2.87 8.63 9.16
C LEU A 105 3.73 8.00 10.26
N ASN A 106 3.14 7.15 11.10
CA ASN A 106 3.86 6.49 12.20
C ASN A 106 4.98 5.57 11.71
N PHE A 107 4.80 4.95 10.54
CA PHE A 107 5.81 4.10 9.90
C PHE A 107 6.84 4.90 9.08
N GLY A 108 6.65 6.22 8.93
CA GLY A 108 7.52 7.07 8.12
C GLY A 108 7.42 6.81 6.62
N TRP A 109 6.25 6.35 6.14
CA TRP A 109 6.01 6.13 4.71
C TRP A 109 5.63 7.41 3.97
N ILE A 110 5.07 8.38 4.70
CA ILE A 110 4.73 9.72 4.21
C ILE A 110 5.24 10.79 5.17
N GLU A 111 5.45 11.99 4.64
CA GLU A 111 5.92 13.14 5.43
C GLU A 111 4.79 13.76 6.25
N ASN A 112 5.14 14.30 7.42
CA ASN A 112 4.18 15.03 8.25
C ASN A 112 4.04 16.47 7.76
N THR A 113 3.17 16.67 6.76
CA THR A 113 2.88 17.98 6.17
C THR A 113 1.48 18.47 6.55
N TYR A 114 1.15 19.71 6.14
CA TYR A 114 -0.18 20.29 6.37
C TYR A 114 -1.29 19.56 5.61
N SER A 115 -1.01 19.04 4.41
CA SER A 115 -1.98 18.30 3.60
C SER A 115 -1.54 16.85 3.43
N LYS A 116 -2.00 16.02 4.36
CA LYS A 116 -1.74 14.58 4.37
C LYS A 116 -2.32 13.88 3.14
N GLU A 117 -3.42 14.41 2.62
CA GLU A 117 -4.09 13.90 1.43
C GLU A 117 -3.18 13.95 0.20
N LEU A 118 -2.44 15.05 0.03
CA LEU A 118 -1.49 15.19 -1.08
C LEU A 118 -0.27 14.28 -0.92
N GLU A 119 0.24 14.10 0.30
CA GLU A 119 1.33 13.14 0.55
C GLU A 119 0.88 11.69 0.30
N CYS A 120 -0.38 11.35 0.62
CA CYS A 120 -0.94 10.04 0.26
C CYS A 120 -1.05 9.87 -1.26
N LEU A 121 -1.57 10.85 -1.99
CA LEU A 121 -1.63 10.80 -3.47
C LEU A 121 -0.23 10.62 -4.08
N LYS A 122 0.75 11.38 -3.59
CA LYS A 122 2.17 11.24 -3.96
C LYS A 122 2.71 9.84 -3.66
N TYR A 123 2.41 9.27 -2.49
CA TYR A 123 2.81 7.91 -2.11
C TYR A 123 2.27 6.84 -3.07
N PHE A 124 1.05 7.02 -3.55
CA PHE A 124 0.42 6.12 -4.53
C PHE A 124 0.80 6.43 -5.99
N GLU A 125 1.59 7.49 -6.21
CA GLU A 125 2.01 7.98 -7.53
C GLU A 125 0.80 8.29 -8.43
N VAL A 126 -0.17 9.00 -7.87
CA VAL A 126 -1.38 9.49 -8.55
C VAL A 126 -1.61 10.95 -8.20
N SER A 127 -2.34 11.67 -9.06
CA SER A 127 -2.61 13.10 -8.93
C SER A 127 -3.98 13.39 -8.34
N THR A 128 -4.93 12.45 -8.45
CA THR A 128 -6.32 12.61 -7.98
C THR A 128 -6.85 11.35 -7.28
N VAL A 129 -7.96 11.50 -6.55
CA VAL A 129 -8.66 10.38 -5.90
C VAL A 129 -9.29 9.46 -6.94
N ASP A 130 -9.85 10.00 -8.01
CA ASP A 130 -10.36 9.22 -9.15
C ASP A 130 -9.29 8.31 -9.74
N GLU A 131 -8.10 8.86 -10.02
CA GLU A 131 -6.97 8.09 -10.57
C GLU A 131 -6.51 6.98 -9.61
N TRP A 132 -6.63 7.23 -8.29
CA TRP A 132 -6.39 6.19 -7.28
C TRP A 132 -7.41 5.04 -7.39
N TYR A 133 -8.70 5.35 -7.48
CA TYR A 133 -9.74 4.33 -7.63
C TYR A 133 -9.60 3.58 -8.96
N GLU A 134 -9.32 4.27 -10.07
CA GLU A 134 -9.09 3.65 -11.37
C GLU A 134 -7.89 2.69 -11.32
N LYS A 135 -6.76 3.13 -10.74
CA LYS A 135 -5.53 2.33 -10.65
C LYS A 135 -5.68 1.09 -9.78
N TYR A 136 -6.47 1.16 -8.70
CA TYR A 136 -6.57 0.10 -7.70
C TYR A 136 -7.92 -0.64 -7.71
N ASN A 137 -8.84 -0.34 -8.62
CA ASN A 137 -10.19 -0.92 -8.66
C ASN A 137 -10.18 -2.46 -8.60
N ASP A 138 -9.34 -3.09 -9.41
CA ASP A 138 -9.27 -4.56 -9.49
C ASP A 138 -8.79 -5.15 -8.16
N ILE A 139 -7.74 -4.59 -7.57
CA ILE A 139 -7.23 -5.01 -6.26
C ILE A 139 -8.28 -4.77 -5.17
N LEU A 140 -8.97 -3.62 -5.18
CA LEU A 140 -10.03 -3.30 -4.24
C LEU A 140 -11.18 -4.30 -4.33
N SER A 141 -11.53 -4.74 -5.53
CA SER A 141 -12.60 -5.73 -5.75
C SER A 141 -12.21 -7.13 -5.23
N VAL A 142 -11.01 -7.60 -5.58
CA VAL A 142 -10.47 -8.90 -5.15
C VAL A 142 -10.29 -8.92 -3.63
N THR A 143 -9.71 -7.86 -3.06
CA THR A 143 -9.54 -7.74 -1.61
C THR A 143 -10.88 -7.68 -0.89
N SER A 144 -11.85 -6.89 -1.37
CA SER A 144 -13.20 -6.82 -0.77
C SER A 144 -13.86 -8.19 -0.71
N PHE A 145 -13.75 -9.00 -1.77
CA PHE A 145 -14.28 -10.36 -1.78
C PHE A 145 -13.62 -11.24 -0.73
N ARG A 146 -12.27 -11.19 -0.62
CA ARG A 146 -11.49 -11.97 0.36
C ARG A 146 -11.65 -11.46 1.80
N THR A 147 -11.87 -10.16 2.02
CA THR A 147 -12.06 -9.56 3.35
C THR A 147 -13.52 -9.55 3.81
N SER A 148 -14.49 -9.86 2.95
CA SER A 148 -15.93 -9.79 3.23
C SER A 148 -16.37 -10.57 4.47
N GLY A 149 -15.63 -11.60 4.86
CA GLY A 149 -15.87 -12.29 6.12
C GLY A 149 -15.19 -11.65 7.33
N SER A 150 -14.04 -11.00 7.15
CA SER A 150 -13.25 -10.42 8.24
C SER A 150 -13.60 -8.94 8.42
N PHE A 151 -14.55 -8.65 9.32
CA PHE A 151 -14.99 -7.29 9.65
C PHE A 151 -13.87 -6.29 10.02
N ASP A 152 -12.63 -6.76 10.22
CA ASP A 152 -11.50 -5.96 10.64
C ASP A 152 -10.52 -5.58 9.52
N SER A 153 -10.59 -6.15 8.32
CA SER A 153 -9.69 -5.80 7.21
C SER A 153 -10.38 -4.88 6.21
N THR A 154 -9.71 -3.81 5.78
CA THR A 154 -10.22 -2.88 4.75
C THR A 154 -9.38 -2.98 3.48
N PRO A 155 -9.99 -3.06 2.29
CA PRO A 155 -9.31 -3.05 0.99
C PRO A 155 -8.23 -1.97 0.87
N GLU A 156 -8.52 -0.75 1.32
CA GLU A 156 -7.64 0.41 1.25
C GLU A 156 -6.35 0.20 2.06
N SER A 157 -6.46 -0.43 3.23
CA SER A 157 -5.28 -0.75 4.05
C SER A 157 -4.43 -1.85 3.44
N VAL A 158 -5.04 -2.80 2.72
CA VAL A 158 -4.33 -3.85 1.98
C VAL A 158 -3.60 -3.25 0.78
N VAL A 159 -4.28 -2.43 -0.03
CA VAL A 159 -3.67 -1.69 -1.15
C VAL A 159 -2.49 -0.83 -0.67
N THR A 160 -2.65 -0.14 0.46
CA THR A 160 -1.57 0.67 1.05
C THR A 160 -0.34 -0.18 1.37
N TRP A 161 -0.55 -1.37 1.93
CA TRP A 161 0.52 -2.31 2.28
C TRP A 161 1.17 -2.90 1.02
N LEU A 162 0.39 -3.28 0.00
CA LEU A 162 0.93 -3.78 -1.27
C LEU A 162 1.78 -2.75 -2.00
N LYS A 163 1.32 -1.49 -2.07
CA LYS A 163 2.13 -0.39 -2.63
C LYS A 163 3.45 -0.22 -1.86
N ARG A 164 3.46 -0.47 -0.54
CA ARG A 164 4.72 -0.46 0.23
C ARG A 164 5.66 -1.57 -0.25
N GLY A 165 5.13 -2.77 -0.46
CA GLY A 165 5.87 -3.91 -1.02
C GLY A 165 6.49 -3.59 -2.37
N GLU A 166 5.70 -3.02 -3.28
CA GLU A 166 6.13 -2.54 -4.60
C GLU A 166 7.30 -1.55 -4.49
N LEU A 167 7.12 -0.44 -3.75
CA LEU A 167 8.13 0.62 -3.59
C LEU A 167 9.45 0.14 -2.95
N ILE A 168 9.40 -0.87 -2.06
CA ILE A 168 10.63 -1.47 -1.52
C ILE A 168 11.25 -2.41 -2.54
N SER A 169 10.44 -3.21 -3.21
CA SER A 169 10.92 -4.17 -4.19
C SER A 169 11.73 -3.49 -5.28
N GLU A 170 11.33 -2.29 -5.74
CA GLU A 170 12.06 -1.48 -6.73
C GLU A 170 13.51 -1.19 -6.32
N LYS A 171 13.77 -1.02 -5.01
CA LYS A 171 15.10 -0.74 -4.46
C LYS A 171 15.96 -1.99 -4.31
N ILE A 172 15.35 -3.18 -4.36
CA ILE A 172 16.06 -4.46 -4.26
C ILE A 172 16.58 -4.84 -5.65
N ILE A 173 17.90 -4.90 -5.80
CA ILE A 173 18.54 -5.38 -7.03
C ILE A 173 18.36 -6.90 -7.09
N SER A 174 17.78 -7.40 -8.19
CA SER A 174 17.54 -8.81 -8.44
C SER A 174 17.84 -9.19 -9.88
N ASP A 175 18.14 -10.46 -10.10
CA ASP A 175 18.19 -11.05 -11.45
C ASP A 175 16.76 -11.11 -12.03
N SER A 176 16.63 -11.61 -13.27
CA SER A 176 15.31 -11.87 -13.85
C SER A 176 14.69 -13.15 -13.29
N TRP A 177 13.36 -13.16 -13.17
CA TRP A 177 12.58 -14.29 -12.70
C TRP A 177 12.98 -15.59 -13.40
N ASN A 178 13.29 -16.61 -12.60
CA ASN A 178 13.64 -17.93 -13.08
C ASN A 178 13.10 -19.01 -12.14
N GLU A 179 12.05 -19.70 -12.58
CA GLU A 179 11.32 -20.71 -11.82
C GLU A 179 12.21 -21.87 -11.32
N SER A 180 13.15 -22.35 -12.13
CA SER A 180 14.05 -23.44 -11.74
C SER A 180 14.97 -23.03 -10.58
N SER A 181 15.59 -21.85 -10.69
CA SER A 181 16.43 -21.30 -9.63
C SER A 181 15.62 -20.99 -8.37
N PHE A 182 14.38 -20.49 -8.52
CA PHE A 182 13.47 -20.24 -7.41
C PHE A 182 13.09 -21.53 -6.69
N THR A 183 12.79 -22.60 -7.42
CA THR A 183 12.52 -23.93 -6.85
C THR A 183 13.69 -24.43 -6.01
N CYS A 184 14.93 -24.26 -6.50
CA CYS A 184 16.12 -24.59 -5.72
C CYS A 184 16.26 -23.71 -4.46
N ALA A 185 16.04 -22.40 -4.60
CA ALA A 185 16.08 -21.45 -3.50
C ALA A 185 15.05 -21.74 -2.40
N VAL A 186 13.82 -22.11 -2.75
CA VAL A 186 12.78 -22.52 -1.79
C VAL A 186 13.22 -23.73 -0.98
N ASN A 187 13.80 -24.74 -1.64
CA ASN A 187 14.34 -25.91 -0.93
C ASN A 187 15.52 -25.56 -0.01
N GLU A 188 16.40 -24.65 -0.44
CA GLU A 188 17.51 -24.15 0.39
C GLU A 188 17.00 -23.37 1.63
N ALA A 189 15.96 -22.55 1.45
CA ALA A 189 15.39 -21.71 2.50
C ALA A 189 14.91 -22.49 3.73
N ARG A 190 14.52 -23.77 3.56
CA ARG A 190 14.10 -24.62 4.70
C ARG A 190 15.17 -24.68 5.79
N GLY A 191 16.45 -24.75 5.40
CA GLY A 191 17.55 -24.77 6.36
C GLY A 191 17.69 -23.48 7.17
N LEU A 192 17.30 -22.33 6.59
CA LEU A 192 17.31 -21.04 7.28
C LEU A 192 16.28 -20.96 8.40
N THR A 193 15.25 -21.81 8.41
CA THR A 193 14.26 -21.83 9.49
C THR A 193 14.89 -22.12 10.87
N ARG A 194 16.07 -22.73 10.91
CA ARG A 194 16.82 -23.01 12.14
C ARG A 194 17.55 -21.80 12.71
N GLU A 195 17.75 -20.76 11.91
CA GLU A 195 18.25 -19.48 12.37
C GLU A 195 17.13 -18.74 13.10
N ARG A 196 17.39 -18.34 14.34
CA ARG A 196 16.34 -17.82 15.24
C ARG A 196 16.20 -16.32 15.13
N ASP A 197 17.23 -15.65 14.63
CA ASP A 197 17.30 -14.20 14.57
C ASP A 197 16.90 -13.68 13.19
N PRO A 198 15.78 -12.94 13.06
CA PRO A 198 15.37 -12.32 11.81
C PRO A 198 16.44 -11.40 11.21
N GLU A 199 17.22 -10.71 12.03
CA GLU A 199 18.31 -9.84 11.55
C GLU A 199 19.40 -10.63 10.82
N VAL A 200 19.48 -11.95 11.06
CA VAL A 200 20.42 -12.85 10.39
C VAL A 200 19.78 -13.57 9.21
N PHE A 201 18.56 -14.11 9.34
CA PHE A 201 17.96 -14.90 8.28
C PHE A 201 17.29 -14.06 7.18
N ILE A 202 16.73 -12.89 7.49
CA ILE A 202 16.07 -12.05 6.46
C ILE A 202 17.07 -11.60 5.39
N PRO A 203 18.26 -11.06 5.71
CA PRO A 203 19.23 -10.68 4.69
C PRO A 203 19.74 -11.87 3.86
N LYS A 204 19.88 -13.05 4.49
CA LYS A 204 20.25 -14.29 3.78
C LYS A 204 19.13 -14.70 2.82
N LEU A 205 17.89 -14.64 3.26
CA LEU A 205 16.71 -14.93 2.45
C LEU A 205 16.64 -13.98 1.25
N GLN A 206 16.70 -12.67 1.49
CA GLN A 206 16.74 -11.66 0.42
C GLN A 206 17.85 -11.95 -0.61
N LYS A 207 19.06 -12.29 -0.16
CA LYS A 207 20.19 -12.60 -1.05
C LYS A 207 20.00 -13.88 -1.87
N ILE A 208 19.38 -14.91 -1.30
CA ILE A 208 19.10 -16.16 -2.03
C ILE A 208 18.07 -15.88 -3.13
N PHE A 209 16.98 -15.22 -2.77
CA PHE A 209 15.82 -15.03 -3.63
C PHE A 209 16.02 -13.93 -4.69
N SER A 210 16.86 -12.92 -4.41
CA SER A 210 17.20 -11.90 -5.40
C SER A 210 17.89 -12.48 -6.63
N LYS A 211 18.62 -13.60 -6.50
CA LYS A 211 19.24 -14.32 -7.64
C LYS A 211 18.25 -15.06 -8.52
N CYS A 212 17.01 -15.21 -8.04
CA CYS A 212 15.93 -15.90 -8.75
C CYS A 212 14.91 -14.92 -9.32
N GLY A 213 15.18 -13.61 -9.23
CA GLY A 213 14.24 -12.56 -9.58
C GLY A 213 13.07 -12.39 -8.62
N VAL A 214 13.27 -12.71 -7.33
CA VAL A 214 12.26 -12.51 -6.29
C VAL A 214 12.77 -11.55 -5.21
N ALA A 215 12.01 -10.48 -4.98
CA ALA A 215 12.25 -9.57 -3.87
C ALA A 215 11.50 -10.04 -2.62
N ILE A 216 12.24 -10.27 -1.53
CA ILE A 216 11.64 -10.57 -0.22
C ILE A 216 11.50 -9.29 0.57
N VAL A 217 10.26 -8.93 0.90
CA VAL A 217 9.92 -7.73 1.66
C VAL A 217 9.29 -8.14 2.98
N VAL A 218 9.90 -7.76 4.10
CA VAL A 218 9.33 -7.95 5.44
C VAL A 218 8.95 -6.59 5.95
N GLU A 219 7.65 -6.29 6.00
CA GLU A 219 7.16 -4.97 6.38
C GLU A 219 5.91 -5.04 7.24
N LYS A 220 5.90 -4.25 8.31
CA LYS A 220 4.77 -4.17 9.23
C LYS A 220 3.51 -3.69 8.51
N SER A 221 2.40 -4.40 8.71
CA SER A 221 1.12 -4.01 8.13
C SER A 221 0.46 -2.87 8.92
N PRO A 222 -0.26 -1.95 8.24
CA PRO A 222 -1.09 -0.96 8.92
C PRO A 222 -2.26 -1.63 9.65
N LYS A 223 -2.92 -0.90 10.55
CA LYS A 223 -4.18 -1.37 11.13
C LYS A 223 -5.16 -1.65 10.01
N ARG A 224 -6.05 -2.60 10.25
CA ARG A 224 -7.01 -3.09 9.25
C ARG A 224 -6.38 -3.70 7.99
N CYS A 225 -5.11 -4.11 8.06
CA CYS A 225 -4.49 -5.05 7.15
C CYS A 225 -4.07 -6.29 7.94
N LYS A 226 -4.88 -7.36 7.87
CA LYS A 226 -4.62 -8.61 8.59
C LYS A 226 -3.88 -9.66 7.75
N ALA A 227 -3.40 -9.31 6.55
CA ALA A 227 -2.69 -10.26 5.71
C ALA A 227 -1.41 -10.76 6.40
N SER A 228 -1.14 -12.06 6.32
CA SER A 228 0.11 -12.67 6.82
C SER A 228 1.22 -12.54 5.78
N GLY A 229 0.87 -12.75 4.51
CA GLY A 229 1.72 -12.58 3.36
C GLY A 229 0.98 -12.06 2.13
N ALA A 230 1.75 -11.76 1.09
CA ALA A 230 1.28 -11.54 -0.26
C ALA A 230 2.35 -11.96 -1.29
N ALA A 231 1.91 -12.47 -2.43
CA ALA A 231 2.75 -12.82 -3.57
C ALA A 231 2.22 -12.18 -4.85
N PHE A 232 3.08 -11.47 -5.57
CA PHE A 232 2.70 -10.81 -6.83
C PHE A 232 3.89 -10.54 -7.73
N PHE A 233 3.63 -10.34 -9.02
CA PHE A 233 4.63 -9.89 -9.97
C PHE A 233 4.53 -8.37 -10.15
N VAL A 234 5.58 -7.63 -9.81
CA VAL A 234 5.66 -6.18 -10.09
C VAL A 234 6.01 -5.90 -11.55
N THR A 235 6.68 -6.86 -12.19
CA THR A 235 6.92 -6.91 -13.64
C THR A 235 6.94 -8.36 -14.07
N SER A 236 6.87 -8.64 -15.36
CA SER A 236 7.03 -10.01 -15.91
C SER A 236 8.38 -10.68 -15.58
N LYS A 237 9.35 -9.93 -15.04
CA LYS A 237 10.69 -10.41 -14.68
C LYS A 237 10.97 -10.39 -13.18
N LYS A 238 10.03 -9.93 -12.35
CA LYS A 238 10.29 -9.73 -10.92
C LYS A 238 9.06 -10.02 -10.09
N ALA A 239 9.17 -11.05 -9.25
CA ALA A 239 8.17 -11.37 -8.26
C ALA A 239 8.52 -10.73 -6.91
N VAL A 240 7.51 -10.59 -6.06
CA VAL A 240 7.61 -10.08 -4.70
C VAL A 240 6.94 -11.07 -3.77
N ILE A 241 7.63 -11.46 -2.70
CA ILE A 241 7.01 -12.09 -1.53
C ILE A 241 7.06 -11.06 -0.41
N MET A 242 5.89 -10.66 0.05
CA MET A 242 5.73 -9.70 1.13
C MET A 242 5.22 -10.41 2.38
N LEU A 243 5.81 -10.12 3.54
CA LEU A 243 5.45 -10.73 4.83
C LEU A 243 5.23 -9.67 5.89
N SER A 244 4.11 -9.78 6.62
CA SER A 244 3.72 -8.79 7.63
C SER A 244 4.26 -9.08 9.03
N GLY A 245 4.92 -10.23 9.21
CA GLY A 245 5.36 -10.70 10.53
C GLY A 245 4.21 -10.93 11.51
N ARG A 246 2.98 -11.14 11.00
CA ARG A 246 1.80 -11.41 11.81
C ARG A 246 2.04 -12.61 12.75
N HIS A 247 1.41 -12.57 13.93
CA HIS A 247 1.60 -13.49 15.07
C HIS A 247 2.99 -13.49 15.73
N LEU A 248 3.99 -12.84 15.11
CA LEU A 248 5.31 -12.62 15.68
C LEU A 248 5.94 -13.93 16.22
N SER A 249 5.82 -15.02 15.44
CA SER A 249 6.49 -16.28 15.74
C SER A 249 7.01 -16.97 14.49
N ASP A 250 8.04 -17.78 14.70
CA ASP A 250 8.75 -18.47 13.62
C ASP A 250 7.86 -19.42 12.83
N ASP A 251 6.97 -20.15 13.51
CA ASP A 251 6.05 -21.07 12.86
C ASP A 251 5.10 -20.39 11.87
N HIS A 252 4.51 -19.26 12.25
CA HIS A 252 3.65 -18.48 11.36
C HIS A 252 4.44 -17.78 10.26
N PHE A 253 5.56 -17.12 10.61
CA PHE A 253 6.38 -16.41 9.62
C PHE A 253 6.85 -17.33 8.49
N TRP A 254 7.41 -18.49 8.83
CA TRP A 254 7.92 -19.42 7.84
C TRP A 254 6.81 -20.13 7.08
N PHE A 255 5.67 -20.43 7.72
CA PHE A 255 4.52 -21.00 7.01
C PHE A 255 4.02 -20.04 5.93
N SER A 256 3.75 -18.77 6.28
CA SER A 256 3.34 -17.75 5.31
C SER A 256 4.38 -17.57 4.21
N PHE A 257 5.67 -17.53 4.53
CA PHE A 257 6.73 -17.47 3.52
C PHE A 257 6.65 -18.61 2.48
N PHE A 258 6.52 -19.86 2.93
CA PHE A 258 6.45 -21.00 2.02
C PHE A 258 5.09 -21.10 1.30
N HIS A 259 4.02 -20.62 1.92
CA HIS A 259 2.70 -20.49 1.30
C HIS A 259 2.76 -19.51 0.12
N GLU A 260 3.30 -18.30 0.33
CA GLU A 260 3.50 -17.32 -0.74
C GLU A 260 4.45 -17.83 -1.84
N ALA A 261 5.50 -18.57 -1.46
CA ALA A 261 6.37 -19.21 -2.45
C ALA A 261 5.62 -20.30 -3.26
N GLY A 262 4.66 -20.99 -2.64
CA GLY A 262 3.74 -21.91 -3.29
C GLY A 262 2.88 -21.21 -4.33
N HIS A 263 2.30 -20.05 -4.01
CA HIS A 263 1.54 -19.24 -4.98
C HIS A 263 2.36 -18.88 -6.22
N ILE A 264 3.61 -18.44 -6.03
CA ILE A 264 4.47 -18.09 -7.17
C ILE A 264 4.76 -19.31 -8.05
N LEU A 265 5.02 -20.48 -7.46
CA LEU A 265 5.39 -21.70 -8.20
C LEU A 265 4.21 -22.39 -8.88
N LEU A 266 3.07 -22.47 -8.20
CA LEU A 266 1.93 -23.24 -8.67
C LEU A 266 0.99 -22.39 -9.55
N HIS A 267 0.92 -21.09 -9.26
CA HIS A 267 -0.13 -20.21 -9.78
C HIS A 267 0.42 -18.94 -10.47
N GLY A 268 1.73 -18.91 -10.76
CA GLY A 268 2.52 -17.73 -11.18
C GLY A 268 2.11 -16.99 -12.46
N ASN A 269 0.92 -17.25 -13.00
CA ASN A 269 0.29 -16.53 -14.11
C ASN A 269 -0.77 -15.49 -13.68
N MET A 270 -1.07 -15.34 -12.38
CA MET A 270 -2.03 -14.33 -11.88
C MET A 270 -1.34 -13.20 -11.12
N GLU A 271 -1.90 -12.00 -11.24
CA GLU A 271 -1.23 -10.74 -10.91
C GLU A 271 -1.11 -10.45 -9.40
N LEU A 272 -1.92 -11.05 -8.52
CA LEU A 272 -1.87 -10.81 -7.07
C LEU A 272 -2.52 -11.91 -6.21
N PHE A 273 -1.78 -12.45 -5.24
CA PHE A 273 -2.25 -13.38 -4.19
C PHE A 273 -2.10 -12.77 -2.79
N LEU A 274 -3.09 -13.00 -1.92
CA LEU A 274 -3.17 -12.44 -0.57
C LEU A 274 -3.64 -13.47 0.45
N GLU A 275 -2.79 -13.78 1.44
CA GLU A 275 -3.10 -14.71 2.53
C GLU A 275 -3.78 -13.99 3.72
N PHE A 276 -5.01 -14.39 4.08
CA PHE A 276 -5.73 -13.97 5.29
C PHE A 276 -6.03 -15.17 6.20
N ASP A 277 -5.70 -15.09 7.50
CA ASP A 277 -5.77 -16.24 8.41
C ASP A 277 -7.16 -16.89 8.58
N ASP A 278 -8.25 -16.10 8.53
CA ASP A 278 -9.49 -16.52 9.19
C ASP A 278 -10.68 -16.84 8.27
N ILE A 279 -10.78 -16.36 7.03
CA ILE A 279 -12.09 -16.43 6.33
C ILE A 279 -11.96 -16.73 4.84
N ASN A 280 -12.58 -17.85 4.44
CA ASN A 280 -12.67 -18.46 3.11
C ASN A 280 -11.58 -19.48 2.69
N LYS A 281 -10.96 -20.20 3.63
CA LYS A 281 -10.10 -21.38 3.32
C LYS A 281 -10.79 -22.51 2.54
N ASN A 282 -12.12 -22.50 2.38
CA ASN A 282 -12.88 -23.64 1.87
C ASN A 282 -13.21 -23.61 0.38
N ASN A 283 -13.09 -22.47 -0.32
CA ASN A 283 -13.62 -22.33 -1.69
C ASN A 283 -12.61 -21.96 -2.77
N ASP A 284 -11.32 -21.89 -2.45
CA ASP A 284 -10.26 -21.64 -3.44
C ASP A 284 -9.29 -22.83 -3.45
N ASP A 285 -9.23 -23.54 -4.58
CA ASP A 285 -8.34 -24.71 -4.71
C ASP A 285 -6.87 -24.27 -4.69
N GLU A 286 -6.58 -23.04 -5.11
CA GLU A 286 -5.23 -22.48 -5.16
C GLU A 286 -4.63 -22.27 -3.77
N GLU A 287 -5.42 -21.75 -2.83
CA GLU A 287 -5.02 -21.56 -1.43
C GLU A 287 -4.74 -22.90 -0.73
N LYS A 288 -5.54 -23.94 -1.03
CA LYS A 288 -5.31 -25.30 -0.49
C LYS A 288 -4.03 -25.90 -1.07
N GLU A 289 -3.75 -25.65 -2.33
CA GLU A 289 -2.51 -26.10 -2.98
C GLU A 289 -1.28 -25.40 -2.40
N ALA A 290 -1.35 -24.09 -2.15
CA ALA A 290 -0.30 -23.31 -1.49
C ALA A 290 -0.07 -23.76 -0.02
N ASP A 291 -1.14 -23.99 0.74
CA ASP A 291 -1.07 -24.55 2.10
C ASP A 291 -0.37 -25.92 2.08
N LYS A 292 -0.80 -26.82 1.20
CA LYS A 292 -0.21 -28.15 1.06
C LYS A 292 1.25 -28.09 0.61
N PHE A 293 1.59 -27.14 -0.26
CA PHE A 293 2.97 -26.89 -0.67
C PHE A 293 3.82 -26.50 0.54
N ALA A 294 3.39 -25.52 1.34
CA ALA A 294 4.09 -25.07 2.54
C ALA A 294 4.27 -26.22 3.56
N GLU A 295 3.19 -26.97 3.83
CA GLU A 295 3.23 -28.14 4.72
C GLU A 295 4.28 -29.16 4.29
N LYS A 296 4.34 -29.49 3.00
CA LYS A 296 5.27 -30.50 2.46
C LYS A 296 6.72 -30.06 2.45
N ILE A 297 6.98 -28.77 2.18
CA ILE A 297 8.35 -28.24 2.28
C ILE A 297 8.83 -28.31 3.73
N LEU A 298 7.99 -27.88 4.67
CA LEU A 298 8.33 -27.80 6.09
C LEU A 298 8.41 -29.16 6.78
N ILE A 299 7.51 -30.09 6.43
CA ILE A 299 7.41 -31.46 6.93
C ILE A 299 7.33 -32.41 5.72
N PRO A 300 8.46 -32.91 5.20
CA PRO A 300 8.48 -33.77 4.03
C PRO A 300 7.70 -35.07 4.23
N ASP A 301 7.10 -35.55 3.13
CA ASP A 301 6.22 -36.74 3.12
C ASP A 301 6.92 -37.97 3.75
N ASP A 302 8.22 -38.17 3.50
CA ASP A 302 9.02 -39.28 4.08
C ASP A 302 9.05 -39.29 5.62
N PHE A 303 8.77 -38.16 6.27
CA PHE A 303 8.77 -38.01 7.72
C PHE A 303 7.36 -37.86 8.31
N ARG A 304 6.31 -37.98 7.48
CA ARG A 304 4.94 -37.64 7.87
C ARG A 304 4.38 -38.58 8.95
N ASP A 305 4.63 -39.88 8.83
CA ASP A 305 4.16 -40.85 9.82
C ASP A 305 4.83 -40.64 11.18
N GLU A 306 6.16 -40.40 11.18
CA GLU A 306 6.90 -40.09 12.41
C GLU A 306 6.37 -38.78 13.02
N PHE A 307 6.16 -37.74 12.22
CA PHE A 307 5.57 -36.48 12.66
C PHE A 307 4.22 -36.68 13.35
N LEU A 308 3.29 -37.43 12.73
CA LEU A 308 1.94 -37.67 13.27
C LEU A 308 1.92 -38.53 14.54
N SER A 309 3.01 -39.25 14.82
CA SER A 309 3.21 -40.01 16.06
C SER A 309 3.66 -39.15 17.25
N LEU A 310 4.16 -37.94 16.99
CA LEU A 310 4.62 -37.02 18.03
C LEU A 310 3.43 -36.47 18.85
N ASN A 311 3.69 -36.23 20.13
CA ASN A 311 2.69 -35.70 21.06
C ASN A 311 3.34 -34.82 22.13
N SER A 312 2.49 -34.13 22.91
CA SER A 312 2.92 -33.13 23.89
C SER A 312 3.74 -33.69 25.06
N ARG A 313 3.60 -34.99 25.39
CA ARG A 313 4.30 -35.62 26.53
C ARG A 313 5.79 -35.78 26.26
N GLU A 314 6.17 -35.87 24.99
CA GLU A 314 7.54 -36.17 24.57
C GLU A 314 8.17 -34.99 23.82
N TRP A 315 8.07 -33.78 24.36
CA TRP A 315 8.56 -32.54 23.72
C TRP A 315 10.03 -32.60 23.27
N LYS A 316 10.89 -33.41 23.93
CA LYS A 316 12.27 -33.64 23.49
C LYS A 316 12.34 -34.37 22.13
N LYS A 317 11.39 -35.26 21.82
CA LYS A 317 11.26 -35.91 20.51
C LYS A 317 10.91 -34.90 19.42
N ILE A 318 10.06 -33.90 19.70
CA ILE A 318 9.76 -32.81 18.76
C ILE A 318 11.03 -32.06 18.36
N ILE A 319 11.90 -31.72 19.32
CA ILE A 319 13.18 -31.05 19.03
C ILE A 319 14.12 -31.96 18.22
N LYS A 320 14.22 -33.24 18.58
CA LYS A 320 15.04 -34.20 17.84
C LYS A 320 14.55 -34.38 16.40
N PHE A 321 13.23 -34.46 16.21
CA PHE A 321 12.58 -34.56 14.92
C PHE A 321 12.86 -33.32 14.06
N ALA A 322 12.66 -32.12 14.62
CA ALA A 322 12.97 -30.86 13.93
C ALA A 322 14.44 -30.81 13.45
N LYS A 323 15.39 -31.23 14.31
CA LYS A 323 16.80 -31.34 13.93
C LYS A 323 17.02 -32.37 12.81
N LYS A 324 16.34 -33.52 12.86
CA LYS A 324 16.43 -34.60 11.87
C LYS A 324 16.00 -34.12 10.48
N ILE A 325 14.92 -33.35 10.39
CA ILE A 325 14.37 -32.85 9.10
C ILE A 325 14.93 -31.48 8.67
N ASN A 326 15.88 -30.93 9.43
CA ASN A 326 16.50 -29.62 9.19
C ASN A 326 15.54 -28.42 9.23
N THR A 327 14.60 -28.42 10.19
CA THR A 327 13.56 -27.37 10.37
C THR A 327 13.57 -26.82 11.82
N SER A 328 12.98 -25.64 12.06
CA SER A 328 12.74 -25.15 13.44
C SER A 328 11.82 -26.07 14.25
N ALA A 329 12.11 -26.23 15.54
CA ALA A 329 11.21 -26.89 16.47
C ALA A 329 9.89 -26.12 16.67
N GLY A 330 9.91 -24.80 16.50
CA GLY A 330 8.72 -23.95 16.54
C GLY A 330 7.74 -24.30 15.44
N ILE A 331 8.22 -24.43 14.20
CA ILE A 331 7.44 -24.83 13.03
C ILE A 331 6.83 -26.23 13.22
N VAL A 332 7.65 -27.21 13.63
CA VAL A 332 7.14 -28.58 13.88
C VAL A 332 6.02 -28.54 14.93
N LEU A 333 6.19 -27.76 16.01
CA LEU A 333 5.13 -27.59 17.00
C LEU A 333 3.89 -26.90 16.42
N GLY A 334 4.05 -25.83 15.63
CA GLY A 334 2.93 -25.13 14.98
C GLY A 334 2.11 -26.06 14.09
N GLN A 335 2.78 -26.89 13.30
CA GLN A 335 2.14 -27.93 12.50
C GLN A 335 1.43 -28.97 13.38
N LEU A 336 2.05 -29.46 14.46
CA LEU A 336 1.37 -30.39 15.38
C LEU A 336 0.13 -29.78 16.03
N GLN A 337 0.16 -28.47 16.30
CA GLN A 337 -0.99 -27.74 16.83
C GLN A 337 -2.10 -27.61 15.79
N TYR A 338 -1.76 -27.30 14.53
CA TYR A 338 -2.70 -27.27 13.42
C TYR A 338 -3.38 -28.63 13.19
N PHE A 339 -2.62 -29.72 13.23
CA PHE A 339 -3.15 -31.10 13.12
C PHE A 339 -3.81 -31.63 14.41
N ASN A 340 -4.07 -30.77 15.40
CA ASN A 340 -4.69 -31.13 16.69
C ASN A 340 -3.97 -32.25 17.47
N LYS A 341 -2.67 -32.46 17.23
CA LYS A 341 -1.82 -33.42 17.96
C LYS A 341 -1.28 -32.84 19.27
N VAL A 342 -1.15 -31.51 19.34
CA VAL A 342 -0.76 -30.77 20.53
C VAL A 342 -1.73 -29.61 20.70
N ASP A 343 -2.28 -29.41 21.90
CA ASP A 343 -3.16 -28.27 22.17
C ASP A 343 -2.38 -26.94 21.99
N PRO A 344 -2.95 -25.92 21.31
CA PRO A 344 -2.28 -24.65 21.02
C PRO A 344 -1.70 -23.90 22.23
N ARG A 345 -2.17 -24.19 23.45
CA ARG A 345 -1.66 -23.58 24.70
C ARG A 345 -0.37 -24.23 25.20
N TYR A 346 -0.04 -25.43 24.73
CA TYR A 346 1.09 -26.21 25.23
C TYR A 346 2.36 -26.01 24.40
N LEU A 347 3.49 -26.14 25.07
CA LEU A 347 4.84 -26.18 24.48
C LEU A 347 5.26 -24.92 23.69
N ASN A 348 4.52 -23.81 23.76
CA ASN A 348 4.84 -22.57 23.03
C ASN A 348 6.24 -21.99 23.29
N LYS A 349 6.93 -22.44 24.35
CA LYS A 349 8.38 -22.19 24.57
C LYS A 349 9.30 -22.75 23.48
N LEU A 350 8.82 -23.65 22.63
CA LEU A 350 9.57 -24.18 21.49
C LEU A 350 9.54 -23.25 20.29
N LYS A 351 8.57 -22.33 20.23
CA LYS A 351 8.46 -21.31 19.18
C LYS A 351 9.42 -20.16 19.48
N ASN A 352 10.09 -19.67 18.45
CA ASN A 352 10.83 -18.42 18.58
C ASN A 352 9.83 -17.27 18.42
N ARG A 353 9.93 -16.27 19.30
CA ARG A 353 9.07 -15.08 19.26
C ARG A 353 9.84 -13.91 18.65
N TYR A 354 9.11 -13.06 17.96
CA TYR A 354 9.61 -11.87 17.30
C TYR A 354 8.94 -10.61 17.86
N LYS A 355 9.50 -9.46 17.53
CA LYS A 355 8.90 -8.15 17.80
C LYS A 355 9.39 -7.16 16.74
N TRP A 356 8.63 -6.07 16.57
CA TRP A 356 9.06 -4.95 15.74
C TRP A 356 9.92 -3.99 16.55
N SER A 357 11.14 -3.72 16.07
CA SER A 357 12.03 -2.66 16.54
C SER A 357 12.10 -1.58 15.45
N GLY A 358 11.28 -0.54 15.59
CA GLY A 358 10.96 0.34 14.46
C GLY A 358 10.26 -0.44 13.35
N MET A 359 10.82 -0.40 12.13
CA MET A 359 10.37 -1.19 10.97
C MET A 359 11.15 -2.50 10.78
N ASN A 360 12.09 -2.83 11.68
CA ASN A 360 12.83 -4.08 11.59
C ASN A 360 12.17 -5.16 12.45
N LEU A 361 11.94 -6.33 11.88
CA LEU A 361 11.56 -7.51 12.64
C LEU A 361 12.81 -8.04 13.35
N VAL A 362 12.74 -8.23 14.66
CA VAL A 362 13.85 -8.72 15.48
C VAL A 362 13.37 -9.82 16.41
N ARG A 363 14.30 -10.58 16.99
CA ARG A 363 13.97 -11.58 18.00
C ARG A 363 13.48 -10.91 19.29
N ALA A 364 12.42 -11.47 19.90
CA ALA A 364 11.75 -10.90 21.07
C ALA A 364 12.58 -10.98 22.35
#